data_AF-A0A3A9JBA9-F1
#
_entry.id   AF-A0A3A9JBA9-F1
#
_cell.length_a   1.000
_cell.length_b   1.000
_cell.length_c   1.000
_cell.angle_alpha   90.00
_cell.angle_beta   90.00
_cell.angle_gamma   90.00
#
_symmetry.space_group_name_H-M   'P 1'
#
loop_
_entity.id
_entity.type
_entity.pdbx_description
1 polymer ?
#
loop_
_entity_poly.entity_id
_entity_poly.type
_entity_poly.pdbx_seq_one_letter_code
_entity_poly.pdbx_strand_id
1 'polypeptide(L)'
;MTGGGESDSFKWLAGDADGSIDTITDFTLGDTNNGGDVLDLSDLLVGVPAVGNNEDLAAVLDNYLQFNTTTKTLTIDPAGAGGSPELTIQFQNSLDLASLGSNQEIIKHLLDDGNLKVDP
;
A
#
# COMPACT_ATOMS: atom_id res chain seq x y z
N MET A 1 -11.43 -9.03 0.60
CA MET A 1 -11.24 -8.63 2.00
C MET A 1 -12.18 -7.47 2.29
N THR A 2 -12.85 -7.52 3.43
CA THR A 2 -13.80 -6.50 3.89
C THR A 2 -13.50 -6.28 5.36
N GLY A 3 -13.18 -5.06 5.75
CA GLY A 3 -12.83 -4.69 7.13
C GLY A 3 -14.07 -4.46 7.98
N GLY A 4 -15.03 -3.69 7.45
CA GLY A 4 -16.22 -3.26 8.16
C GLY A 4 -16.18 -1.79 8.51
N GLY A 5 -16.48 -1.45 9.76
CA GLY A 5 -16.32 -0.09 10.28
C GLY A 5 -15.23 -0.07 11.34
N GLU A 6 -14.76 1.13 11.69
CA GLU A 6 -13.54 1.37 12.48
C GLU A 6 -12.27 1.27 11.64
N SER A 7 -11.09 1.16 12.26
CA SER A 7 -9.79 1.04 11.58
C SER A 7 -9.43 -0.44 11.46
N ASP A 8 -9.26 -0.92 10.24
CA ASP A 8 -8.91 -2.30 9.94
C ASP A 8 -7.48 -2.44 9.41
N SER A 9 -6.87 -3.61 9.60
CA SER A 9 -5.56 -3.92 9.01
C SER A 9 -5.67 -5.10 8.06
N PHE A 10 -5.39 -4.84 6.79
CA PHE A 10 -5.29 -5.85 5.74
C PHE A 10 -3.83 -6.27 5.61
N LYS A 11 -3.53 -7.53 5.91
CA LYS A 11 -2.17 -8.04 5.98
C LYS A 11 -1.92 -9.12 4.94
N TRP A 12 -0.74 -9.05 4.34
CA TRP A 12 -0.17 -10.09 3.47
C TRP A 12 1.12 -10.64 4.07
N LEU A 13 1.37 -11.93 3.82
CA LEU A 13 2.56 -12.66 4.21
C LEU A 13 3.49 -12.85 3.01
N ALA A 14 4.77 -13.16 3.25
CA ALA A 14 5.77 -13.38 2.21
C ALA A 14 5.36 -14.36 1.09
N GLY A 15 4.44 -15.30 1.37
CA GLY A 15 3.95 -16.28 0.40
C GLY A 15 2.77 -15.81 -0.47
N ASP A 16 2.19 -14.64 -0.17
CA ASP A 16 1.00 -14.13 -0.87
C ASP A 16 1.36 -13.32 -2.12
N ALA A 17 2.66 -13.04 -2.36
CA ALA A 17 3.17 -12.52 -3.62
C ALA A 17 3.29 -13.65 -4.67
N ASP A 18 2.14 -14.19 -5.07
CA ASP A 18 2.02 -15.36 -5.96
C ASP A 18 1.47 -15.03 -7.36
N GLY A 19 1.39 -13.75 -7.69
CA GLY A 19 0.82 -13.20 -8.92
C GLY A 19 -0.70 -13.01 -8.87
N SER A 20 -1.31 -13.17 -7.70
CA SER A 20 -2.76 -13.00 -7.51
C SER A 20 -3.22 -11.55 -7.61
N ILE A 21 -4.55 -11.42 -7.75
CA ILE A 21 -5.27 -10.15 -7.62
C ILE A 21 -6.20 -10.28 -6.44
N ASP A 22 -5.87 -9.57 -5.36
CA ASP A 22 -6.72 -9.45 -4.19
C ASP A 22 -7.60 -8.23 -4.28
N THR A 23 -8.75 -8.29 -3.62
CA THR A 23 -9.75 -7.24 -3.65
C THR A 23 -10.06 -6.77 -2.25
N ILE A 24 -9.94 -5.46 -1.99
CA ILE A 24 -10.45 -4.82 -0.77
C ILE A 24 -11.71 -4.03 -1.11
N THR A 25 -12.78 -4.26 -0.36
CA THR A 25 -14.10 -3.71 -0.69
C THR A 25 -14.39 -2.35 -0.07
N ASP A 26 -13.68 -1.97 0.98
CA ASP A 26 -14.08 -0.89 1.90
C ASP A 26 -12.90 -0.08 2.49
N PHE A 27 -11.72 -0.12 1.87
CA PHE A 27 -10.51 0.55 2.38
C PHE A 27 -10.69 2.08 2.61
N THR A 28 -10.50 2.54 3.83
CA THR A 28 -10.71 3.93 4.24
C THR A 28 -9.37 4.64 4.45
N LEU A 29 -9.20 5.83 3.83
CA LEU A 29 -8.03 6.69 4.05
C LEU A 29 -8.18 7.54 5.31
N GLY A 30 -7.04 7.99 5.84
CA GLY A 30 -6.93 8.97 6.91
C GLY A 30 -6.21 8.41 8.13
N ASP A 31 -6.01 9.26 9.14
CA ASP A 31 -5.38 8.86 10.41
C ASP A 31 -6.04 7.60 10.98
N THR A 32 -5.22 6.57 11.20
CA THR A 32 -5.64 5.28 11.76
C THR A 32 -6.32 5.40 13.13
N ASN A 33 -5.99 6.42 13.93
CA ASN A 33 -6.67 6.70 15.20
C ASN A 33 -8.10 7.23 15.01
N ASN A 34 -8.46 7.63 13.80
CA ASN A 34 -9.75 8.21 13.42
C ASN A 34 -10.49 7.35 12.38
N GLY A 35 -10.18 6.05 12.28
CA GLY A 35 -10.90 5.09 11.43
C GLY A 35 -10.34 4.92 10.02
N GLY A 36 -9.08 5.32 9.77
CA GLY A 36 -8.37 4.92 8.55
C GLY A 36 -7.82 3.50 8.64
N ASP A 37 -7.83 2.79 7.52
CA ASP A 37 -7.38 1.40 7.41
C ASP A 37 -5.88 1.30 7.09
N VAL A 38 -5.29 0.14 7.35
CA VAL A 38 -3.86 -0.13 7.17
C VAL A 38 -3.64 -1.23 6.16
N LEU A 39 -2.80 -0.96 5.15
CA LEU A 39 -2.14 -1.98 4.35
C LEU A 39 -0.86 -2.41 5.08
N ASP A 40 -0.87 -3.60 5.66
CA ASP A 40 0.31 -4.19 6.31
C ASP A 40 1.05 -5.08 5.32
N LEU A 41 2.13 -4.51 4.76
CA LEU A 41 3.03 -5.15 3.81
C LEU A 41 4.38 -5.51 4.45
N SER A 42 4.48 -5.48 5.79
CA SER A 42 5.73 -5.72 6.53
C SER A 42 6.41 -7.04 6.13
N ASP A 43 5.62 -8.09 5.95
CA ASP A 43 6.14 -9.42 5.68
C ASP A 43 6.45 -9.62 4.18
N LEU A 44 5.90 -8.78 3.31
CA LEU A 44 6.21 -8.78 1.87
C LEU A 44 7.47 -7.97 1.55
N LEU A 45 7.68 -6.84 2.23
CA LEU A 45 8.67 -5.83 1.86
C LEU A 45 9.92 -5.83 2.77
N VAL A 46 10.32 -6.99 3.28
CA VAL A 46 11.48 -7.18 4.18
C VAL A 46 12.85 -6.82 3.56
N GLY A 47 12.90 -6.58 2.25
CA GLY A 47 14.11 -6.19 1.52
C GLY A 47 14.26 -4.69 1.27
N VAL A 48 13.25 -3.89 1.64
CA VAL A 48 13.28 -2.43 1.47
C VAL A 48 14.34 -1.83 2.39
N PRO A 49 15.27 -1.00 1.90
CA PRO A 49 16.26 -0.37 2.77
C PRO A 49 15.65 0.55 3.84
N ALA A 50 16.04 0.37 5.12
CA ALA A 50 15.81 1.34 6.18
C ALA A 50 16.35 2.74 5.83
N VAL A 51 15.46 3.74 5.90
CA VAL A 51 15.78 5.17 5.75
C VAL A 51 15.13 6.00 6.86
N GLY A 52 15.61 7.23 7.04
CA GLY A 52 15.36 7.99 8.27
C GLY A 52 14.04 8.76 8.35
N ASN A 53 13.25 8.84 7.27
CA ASN A 53 11.99 9.58 7.24
C ASN A 53 11.06 9.08 6.14
N ASN A 54 9.78 9.47 6.21
CA ASN A 54 8.73 9.04 5.27
C ASN A 54 8.92 9.59 3.85
N GLU A 55 9.59 10.72 3.65
CA GLU A 55 9.87 11.27 2.32
C GLU A 55 10.86 10.37 1.57
N ASP A 56 11.98 10.08 2.20
CA ASP A 56 13.00 9.18 1.65
C ASP A 56 12.45 7.76 1.50
N LEU A 57 11.64 7.29 2.45
CA LEU A 57 11.03 5.96 2.39
C LEU A 57 10.04 5.85 1.24
N ALA A 58 9.22 6.89 1.01
CA ALA A 58 8.31 6.92 -0.14
C ALA A 58 9.07 6.87 -1.46
N ALA A 59 10.19 7.60 -1.58
CA ALA A 59 11.04 7.56 -2.79
C ALA A 59 11.66 6.17 -3.03
N VAL A 60 12.03 5.45 -1.98
CA VAL A 60 12.51 4.05 -2.09
C VAL A 60 11.38 3.12 -2.51
N LEU A 61 10.23 3.20 -1.82
CA LEU A 61 9.05 2.38 -2.04
C LEU A 61 8.41 2.59 -3.42
N ASP A 62 8.67 3.71 -4.09
CA ASP A 62 8.25 3.96 -5.47
C ASP A 62 8.74 2.84 -6.42
N ASN A 63 9.86 2.16 -6.13
CA ASN A 63 10.34 1.02 -6.93
C ASN A 63 9.59 -0.30 -6.67
N TYR A 64 8.82 -0.37 -5.57
CA TYR A 64 8.15 -1.58 -5.10
C TYR A 64 6.63 -1.49 -5.26
N LEU A 65 6.09 -0.27 -5.13
CA LEU A 65 4.66 0.01 -5.04
C LEU A 65 4.25 0.94 -6.17
N GLN A 66 3.27 0.53 -6.95
CA GLN A 66 2.76 1.32 -8.07
C GLN A 66 1.23 1.41 -7.99
N PHE A 67 0.75 2.60 -7.66
CA PHE A 67 -0.66 2.95 -7.64
C PHE A 67 -1.13 3.42 -9.03
N ASN A 68 -2.20 2.81 -9.50
CA ASN A 68 -2.96 3.31 -10.63
C ASN A 68 -4.28 3.90 -10.10
N THR A 69 -4.37 5.23 -10.14
CA THR A 69 -5.52 5.98 -9.62
C THR A 69 -6.77 5.86 -10.50
N THR A 70 -6.61 5.46 -11.78
CA THR A 70 -7.73 5.25 -12.71
C THR A 70 -8.38 3.88 -12.50
N THR A 71 -7.57 2.83 -12.39
CA THR A 71 -8.07 1.46 -12.13
C THR A 71 -8.25 1.17 -10.65
N LYS A 72 -7.77 2.06 -9.77
CA LYS A 72 -7.77 1.88 -8.30
C LYS A 72 -7.06 0.60 -7.90
N THR A 73 -5.86 0.40 -8.41
CA THR A 73 -5.05 -0.76 -8.10
C THR A 73 -3.73 -0.33 -7.50
N LEU A 74 -3.23 -1.11 -6.55
CA LEU A 74 -1.84 -1.10 -6.11
C LEU A 74 -1.18 -2.37 -6.63
N THR A 75 -0.13 -2.25 -7.43
CA THR A 75 0.71 -3.39 -7.81
C THR A 75 1.98 -3.39 -6.99
N ILE A 76 2.39 -4.57 -6.53
CA ILE A 76 3.49 -4.77 -5.57
C ILE A 76 4.52 -5.68 -6.23
N ASP A 77 5.76 -5.20 -6.30
CA ASP A 77 6.97 -5.95 -6.69
C ASP A 77 7.91 -6.01 -5.46
N PRO A 78 7.88 -7.10 -4.68
CA PRO A 78 8.75 -7.26 -3.50
C PRO A 78 10.25 -7.20 -3.82
N ALA A 79 10.66 -7.48 -5.06
CA ALA A 79 12.06 -7.41 -5.47
C ALA A 79 12.55 -5.98 -5.73
N GLY A 80 11.64 -5.00 -5.89
CA GLY A 80 11.97 -3.59 -6.12
C GLY A 80 12.75 -3.34 -7.41
N ALA A 81 12.66 -4.26 -8.37
CA ALA A 81 13.48 -4.26 -9.59
C ALA A 81 12.74 -3.71 -10.82
N GLY A 82 11.51 -3.21 -10.64
CA GLY A 82 10.63 -2.82 -11.74
C GLY A 82 10.21 -4.03 -12.59
N GLY A 83 10.11 -5.20 -11.96
CA GLY A 83 9.70 -6.45 -12.57
C GLY A 83 8.18 -6.51 -12.82
N SER A 84 7.69 -7.69 -13.22
CA SER A 84 6.24 -7.91 -13.22
C SER A 84 5.74 -7.92 -11.77
N PRO A 85 4.61 -7.29 -11.47
CA PRO A 85 4.09 -7.28 -10.11
C PRO A 85 3.75 -8.71 -9.68
N GLU A 86 4.11 -9.02 -8.43
CA GLU A 86 3.89 -10.33 -7.81
C GLU A 86 2.63 -10.33 -6.94
N LEU A 87 1.99 -9.18 -6.73
CA LEU A 87 0.66 -9.05 -6.14
C LEU A 87 -0.02 -7.79 -6.69
N THR A 88 -1.33 -7.88 -6.93
CA THR A 88 -2.17 -6.71 -7.23
C THR A 88 -3.29 -6.61 -6.21
N ILE A 89 -3.46 -5.44 -5.61
CA ILE A 89 -4.59 -5.12 -4.74
C ILE A 89 -5.55 -4.21 -5.53
N GLN A 90 -6.79 -4.64 -5.70
CA GLN A 90 -7.89 -3.89 -6.28
C GLN A 90 -8.75 -3.27 -5.18
N PHE A 91 -8.90 -1.95 -5.20
CA PHE A 91 -9.82 -1.23 -4.32
C PHE A 91 -11.17 -1.04 -5.03
N GLN A 92 -12.28 -1.49 -4.42
CA GLN A 92 -13.61 -1.43 -5.05
C GLN A 92 -14.50 -0.27 -4.58
N ASN A 93 -14.18 0.39 -3.47
CA ASN A 93 -14.97 1.49 -2.94
C ASN A 93 -14.74 2.81 -3.71
N SER A 94 -15.36 3.89 -3.21
CA SER A 94 -15.19 5.26 -3.70
C SER A 94 -13.85 5.89 -3.31
N LEU A 95 -12.80 5.10 -3.03
CA LEU A 95 -11.46 5.58 -2.72
C LEU A 95 -10.95 6.53 -3.81
N ASP A 96 -10.48 7.71 -3.37
CA ASP A 96 -9.95 8.77 -4.23
C ASP A 96 -8.44 8.94 -4.03
N LEU A 97 -7.67 8.05 -4.65
CA LEU A 97 -6.21 8.14 -4.70
C LEU A 97 -5.72 9.28 -5.61
N ALA A 98 -6.54 9.72 -6.57
CA ALA A 98 -6.14 10.73 -7.55
C ALA A 98 -5.95 12.10 -6.88
N SER A 99 -6.71 12.39 -5.83
CA SER A 99 -6.57 13.61 -5.04
C SER A 99 -5.24 13.74 -4.28
N LEU A 100 -4.53 12.63 -4.07
CA LEU A 100 -3.29 12.57 -3.29
C LEU A 100 -2.03 12.89 -4.12
N GLY A 101 -2.12 12.88 -5.45
CA GLY A 101 -1.03 13.29 -6.34
C GLY A 101 -0.34 12.14 -7.08
N SER A 102 0.97 12.26 -7.26
CA SER A 102 1.86 11.26 -7.87
C SER A 102 1.99 10.00 -7.02
N ASN A 103 2.59 8.94 -7.58
CA ASN A 103 2.78 7.67 -6.87
C ASN A 103 3.56 7.84 -5.56
N GLN A 104 4.69 8.55 -5.59
CA GLN A 104 5.46 8.88 -4.40
C GLN A 104 4.65 9.71 -3.38
N GLU A 105 3.86 10.70 -3.84
CA GLU A 105 3.00 11.49 -2.95
C GLU A 105 1.90 10.65 -2.29
N ILE A 106 1.30 9.70 -3.03
CA ILE A 106 0.35 8.72 -2.47
C ILE A 106 1.02 7.89 -1.39
N ILE A 107 2.18 7.26 -1.70
CA ILE A 107 2.90 6.42 -0.74
C ILE A 107 3.25 7.22 0.51
N LYS A 108 3.77 8.44 0.33
CA LYS A 108 4.08 9.35 1.43
C LYS A 108 2.86 9.66 2.30
N HIS A 109 1.73 9.98 1.68
CA HIS A 109 0.50 10.26 2.40
C HIS A 109 0.06 9.06 3.26
N LEU A 110 0.12 7.85 2.71
CA LEU A 110 -0.22 6.63 3.46
C LEU A 110 0.77 6.35 4.60
N LEU A 111 2.05 6.65 4.44
CA LEU A 111 3.03 6.53 5.52
C LEU A 111 2.80 7.58 6.63
N ASP A 112 2.45 8.81 6.25
CA ASP A 112 2.21 9.90 7.20
C ASP A 112 0.93 9.66 8.02
N ASP A 113 -0.13 9.14 7.41
CA ASP A 113 -1.42 8.84 8.06
C ASP A 113 -1.43 7.47 8.76
N GLY A 114 -0.38 6.65 8.54
CA GLY A 114 -0.26 5.29 9.06
C GLY A 114 -1.06 4.24 8.30
N ASN A 115 -1.66 4.60 7.16
CA ASN A 115 -2.39 3.67 6.28
C ASN A 115 -1.49 2.68 5.55
N LEU A 116 -0.16 2.87 5.56
CA LEU A 116 0.81 1.93 5.00
C LEU A 116 1.83 1.54 6.06
N LYS A 117 1.97 0.24 6.28
CA LYS A 117 2.97 -0.33 7.18
C LYS A 117 3.91 -1.24 6.40
N VAL A 118 5.21 -1.01 6.60
CA VAL A 118 6.33 -1.77 6.04
C VAL A 118 7.36 -2.04 7.14
N ASP A 119 8.28 -2.99 6.94
CA ASP A 119 9.38 -3.31 7.86
C ASP A 119 10.73 -3.20 7.13
N PRO A 120 11.28 -1.97 7.00
CA PRO A 120 12.50 -1.70 6.24
C PRO A 120 13.79 -1.83 7.07
#